data_AF-A0A2E0BC52-F1
#
_entry.id   AF-A0A2E0BC52-F1
#
_cell.length_a   1.000
_cell.length_b   1.000
_cell.length_c   1.000
_cell.angle_alpha   90.00
_cell.angle_beta   90.00
_cell.angle_gamma   90.00
#
_symmetry.space_group_name_H-M   'P 1'
#
loop_
_entity.id
_entity.type
_entity.pdbx_description
1 polymer ?
#
loop_
_entity_poly.entity_id
_entity_poly.type
_entity_poly.pdbx_seq_one_letter_code
_entity_poly.pdbx_strand_id
1 'polypeptide(L)'
;MRMFKDDIFDALKLRGYSKDLTEKEKKSIISYVQKNFIVSVNENIKTLNLSRFVFEGSDYTETANIVFVLEESMNNKNLKVQNTILFDVLEEQTNIVGVKINNTKKNLNI
;
A
#
# COMPACT_ATOMS: atom_id res chain seq x y z
N MET A 1 -0.38 -5.25 -0.78
CA MET A 1 0.81 -4.48 -1.18
C MET A 1 1.93 -4.81 -0.22
N ARG A 2 3.17 -4.90 -0.73
CA ARG A 2 4.37 -5.08 0.08
C ARG A 2 5.33 -3.94 -0.22
N MET A 3 5.95 -3.39 0.81
CA MET A 3 6.91 -2.29 0.74
C MET A 3 8.03 -2.61 1.74
N PHE A 4 9.27 -2.20 1.46
CA PHE A 4 10.33 -2.36 2.45
C PHE A 4 10.05 -1.51 3.68
N LYS A 5 10.41 -2.03 4.86
CA LYS A 5 10.26 -1.31 6.12
C LYS A 5 11.00 0.03 6.04
N ASP A 6 12.24 -0.01 5.58
CA ASP A 6 13.14 1.15 5.64
C ASP A 6 12.60 2.31 4.79
N ASP A 7 12.10 2.04 3.59
CA ASP A 7 11.47 3.07 2.74
C ASP A 7 10.29 3.77 3.45
N ILE A 8 9.42 3.00 4.11
CA ILE A 8 8.30 3.57 4.88
C ILE A 8 8.79 4.37 6.08
N PHE A 9 9.81 3.85 6.77
CA PHE A 9 10.36 4.49 7.96
C PHE A 9 11.01 5.82 7.60
N ASP A 10 11.77 5.86 6.51
CA ASP A 10 12.38 7.07 5.99
C ASP A 10 11.33 8.09 5.56
N ALA A 11 10.30 7.65 4.82
CA ALA A 11 9.20 8.51 4.40
C ALA A 11 8.45 9.17 5.56
N LEU A 12 8.27 8.42 6.66
CA LEU A 12 7.55 8.87 7.84
C LEU A 12 8.45 9.37 8.97
N LYS A 13 9.77 9.40 8.75
CA LYS A 13 10.80 9.76 9.74
C LYS A 13 10.71 8.95 11.04
N LEU A 14 10.34 7.67 10.92
CA LEU A 14 10.28 6.72 12.02
C LEU A 14 11.67 6.15 12.31
N ARG A 15 11.92 5.75 13.56
CA ARG A 15 13.19 5.13 13.98
C ARG A 15 12.92 3.90 14.82
N GLY A 16 13.82 2.91 14.74
CA GLY A 16 13.76 1.69 15.55
C GLY A 16 13.24 0.48 14.76
N TYR A 17 12.65 -0.48 15.48
CA TYR A 17 12.19 -1.75 14.91
C TYR A 17 10.67 -1.75 14.73
N SER A 18 10.19 -2.46 13.70
CA SER A 18 8.77 -2.66 13.40
C SER A 18 7.95 -3.18 14.59
N LYS A 19 8.55 -4.09 15.38
CA LYS A 19 7.95 -4.70 16.57
C LYS A 19 7.67 -3.71 17.70
N ASP A 20 8.40 -2.59 17.73
CA ASP A 20 8.33 -1.58 18.78
C ASP A 20 7.43 -0.39 18.39
N LEU A 21 6.82 -0.43 17.21
CA LEU A 21 5.92 0.62 16.74
C LEU A 21 4.70 0.78 17.65
N THR A 22 4.46 2.02 18.05
CA THR A 22 3.24 2.41 18.75
C THR A 22 2.02 2.32 17.84
N GLU A 23 0.83 2.21 18.42
CA GLU A 23 -0.43 2.24 17.66
C GLU A 23 -0.60 3.56 16.87
N LYS A 24 -0.02 4.66 17.35
CA LYS A 24 -0.02 5.94 16.64
C LYS A 24 0.83 5.88 15.35
N GLU A 25 2.01 5.27 15.43
CA GLU A 25 2.89 5.12 14.27
C GLU A 25 2.31 4.14 13.26
N LYS A 26 1.74 3.02 13.72
CA LYS A 26 1.01 2.08 12.86
C LYS A 26 -0.13 2.76 12.10
N LYS A 27 -0.94 3.58 12.79
CA LYS A 27 -1.99 4.39 12.16
C LYS A 27 -1.41 5.37 11.13
N SER A 28 -0.28 6.00 11.44
CA SER A 28 0.39 6.94 10.53
C SER A 28 0.83 6.25 9.23
N ILE A 29 1.37 5.02 9.33
CA ILE A 29 1.71 4.19 8.16
C ILE A 29 0.47 3.89 7.31
N ILE A 30 -0.60 3.42 7.95
CA ILE A 30 -1.86 3.10 7.27
C ILE A 30 -2.41 4.35 6.56
N SER A 31 -2.45 5.49 7.25
CA SER A 31 -2.95 6.76 6.68
C SER A 31 -2.09 7.27 5.54
N TYR A 32 -0.77 7.17 5.64
CA TYR A 32 0.15 7.51 4.55
C TYR A 32 -0.14 6.66 3.30
N VAL A 33 -0.33 5.36 3.49
CA VAL A 33 -0.64 4.44 2.40
C VAL A 33 -2.00 4.75 1.79
N GLN A 34 -3.05 4.96 2.59
CA GLN A 34 -4.39 5.29 2.09
C GLN A 34 -4.44 6.62 1.34
N LYS A 35 -3.62 7.60 1.74
CA LYS A 35 -3.51 8.90 1.04
C LYS A 35 -2.89 8.75 -0.34
N ASN A 36 -1.89 7.86 -0.48
CA ASN A 36 -1.08 7.75 -1.68
C ASN A 36 -1.50 6.58 -2.60
N PHE A 37 -2.34 5.65 -2.12
CA PHE A 37 -2.91 4.54 -2.88
C PHE A 37 -4.40 4.74 -3.08
N ILE A 38 -4.75 5.44 -4.16
CA ILE A 38 -6.12 5.82 -4.50
C ILE A 38 -6.70 4.79 -5.46
N VAL A 39 -7.83 4.21 -5.09
CA VAL A 39 -8.62 3.33 -5.95
C VAL A 39 -9.90 4.04 -6.35
N SER A 40 -10.17 4.08 -7.65
CA SER A 40 -11.41 4.63 -8.20
C SER A 40 -12.15 3.58 -9.01
N VAL A 41 -13.47 3.54 -8.87
CA VAL A 41 -14.36 2.69 -9.66
C VAL A 41 -15.39 3.57 -10.35
N ASN A 42 -15.43 3.51 -11.68
CA ASN A 42 -16.24 4.43 -12.50
C ASN A 42 -16.03 5.90 -12.07
N GLU A 43 -14.76 6.33 -12.01
CA GLU A 43 -14.33 7.69 -11.63
C GLU A 43 -14.62 8.13 -10.19
N ASN A 44 -15.31 7.31 -9.40
CA ASN A 44 -15.57 7.58 -8.00
C ASN A 44 -14.47 6.98 -7.12
N ILE A 45 -13.79 7.83 -6.34
CA ILE A 45 -12.81 7.39 -5.35
C ILE A 45 -13.50 6.51 -4.32
N LYS A 46 -12.90 5.35 -4.04
CA LYS A 46 -13.43 4.38 -3.09
C LYS A 46 -12.60 4.35 -1.82
N THR A 47 -13.31 4.25 -0.70
CA THR A 47 -12.68 4.01 0.60
C THR A 47 -12.30 2.54 0.69
N LEU A 48 -11.04 2.30 1.03
CA LEU A 48 -10.47 0.98 1.18
C LEU A 48 -10.44 0.57 2.65
N ASN A 49 -11.03 -0.58 2.98
CA ASN A 49 -11.03 -1.11 4.33
C ASN A 49 -9.75 -1.90 4.60
N LEU A 50 -9.07 -1.60 5.70
CA LEU A 50 -7.88 -2.35 6.09
C LEU A 50 -8.28 -3.75 6.57
N SER A 51 -7.78 -4.78 5.88
CA SER A 51 -7.99 -6.18 6.25
C SER A 51 -6.79 -6.77 6.99
N ARG A 52 -5.57 -6.37 6.63
CA ARG A 52 -4.35 -6.85 7.28
C ARG A 52 -3.26 -5.78 7.23
N PHE A 53 -2.53 -5.64 8.33
CA PHE A 53 -1.27 -4.92 8.38
C PHE A 53 -0.30 -5.67 9.28
N VAL A 54 0.78 -6.19 8.71
CA VAL A 54 1.84 -6.91 9.44
C VAL A 54 3.19 -6.60 8.82
N PHE A 55 4.26 -6.72 9.61
CA PHE A 55 5.61 -6.80 9.07
C PHE A 55 6.01 -8.28 8.88
N GLU A 56 6.62 -8.60 7.74
CA GLU A 56 7.06 -9.95 7.36
C GLU A 56 8.51 -9.88 6.86
N GLY A 57 9.38 -10.77 7.33
CA GLY A 57 10.78 -10.87 6.88
C GLY A 57 11.77 -10.99 8.04
N SER A 58 13.06 -10.99 7.71
CA SER A 58 14.16 -10.90 8.68
C SER A 58 14.72 -9.47 8.73
N ASP A 59 15.53 -9.13 9.73
CA ASP A 59 15.97 -7.75 10.05
C ASP A 59 16.43 -6.89 8.85
N TYR A 60 17.06 -7.49 7.83
CA TYR A 60 17.57 -6.78 6.64
C TYR A 60 16.65 -6.81 5.42
N THR A 61 15.54 -7.56 5.48
CA THR A 61 14.59 -7.75 4.36
C THR A 61 13.14 -7.56 4.80
N GLU A 62 12.93 -6.94 5.96
CA GLU A 62 11.61 -6.79 6.54
C GLU A 62 10.72 -5.90 5.65
N THR A 63 9.51 -6.38 5.39
CA THR A 63 8.52 -5.69 4.55
C THR A 63 7.23 -5.45 5.30
N ALA A 64 6.63 -4.28 5.10
CA ALA A 64 5.25 -4.01 5.50
C ALA A 64 4.30 -4.65 4.50
N ASN A 65 3.53 -5.65 4.93
CA ASN A 65 2.46 -6.26 4.15
C ASN A 65 1.11 -5.68 4.57
N ILE A 66 0.52 -4.90 3.66
CA ILE A 66 -0.76 -4.22 3.86
C ILE A 66 -1.77 -4.74 2.85
N VAL A 67 -2.92 -5.19 3.35
CA VAL A 67 -4.03 -5.69 2.55
C VAL A 67 -5.25 -4.82 2.80
N PHE A 68 -5.77 -4.25 1.72
CA PHE A 68 -7.05 -3.57 1.71
C PHE A 68 -8.09 -4.40 0.97
N VAL A 69 -9.35 -4.25 1.39
CA VAL A 69 -10.51 -4.85 0.76
C VAL A 69 -11.48 -3.74 0.33
N LEU A 70 -12.01 -3.90 -0.87
CA LEU A 70 -13.12 -3.10 -1.40
C LEU A 70 -14.32 -4.03 -1.56
N GLU A 71 -15.38 -3.77 -0.80
CA GLU A 71 -16.63 -4.52 -0.88
C GLU A 71 -17.52 -3.92 -1.98
N GLU A 72 -17.18 -4.21 -3.24
CA GLU A 72 -17.93 -3.72 -4.39
C GLU A 72 -18.01 -4.76 -5.50
N SER A 73 -19.21 -4.96 -6.06
CA SER A 73 -19.39 -5.77 -7.27
C SER A 73 -18.75 -5.06 -8.46
N MET A 74 -17.90 -5.77 -9.20
CA MET A 74 -17.08 -5.22 -10.29
C MET A 74 -17.66 -5.47 -11.69
N ASN A 75 -18.91 -5.94 -11.79
CA ASN A 75 -19.55 -6.22 -13.08
C ASN A 75 -19.68 -4.95 -13.94
N ASN A 76 -19.06 -4.95 -15.13
CA ASN A 76 -19.03 -3.83 -16.08
C ASN A 76 -18.53 -2.50 -15.49
N LYS A 77 -17.58 -2.54 -14.53
CA LYS A 77 -16.98 -1.33 -13.95
C LYS A 77 -15.53 -1.14 -14.38
N ASN A 78 -15.11 0.11 -14.53
CA ASN A 78 -13.72 0.48 -14.77
C ASN A 78 -13.00 0.69 -13.43
N LEU A 79 -11.93 -0.07 -13.20
CA LEU A 79 -11.04 0.06 -12.05
C LEU A 79 -9.82 0.88 -12.43
N LYS A 80 -9.61 1.99 -11.74
CA LYS A 80 -8.37 2.79 -11.82
C LYS A 80 -7.65 2.72 -10.48
N VAL A 81 -6.35 2.46 -10.53
CA VAL A 81 -5.46 2.50 -9.37
C VAL A 81 -4.43 3.59 -9.63
N GLN A 82 -4.30 4.53 -8.70
CA GLN A 82 -3.25 5.51 -8.65
C GLN A 82 -2.40 5.23 -7.41
N ASN A 83 -1.12 4.94 -7.62
CA ASN A 83 -0.16 4.70 -6.56
C ASN A 83 0.93 5.78 -6.64
N THR A 84 1.09 6.55 -5.57
CA THR A 84 2.08 7.62 -5.42
C THR A 84 2.94 7.43 -4.17
N ILE A 85 2.93 6.20 -3.63
CA ILE A 85 3.71 5.85 -2.44
C ILE A 85 5.20 6.03 -2.75
N LEU A 86 5.90 6.74 -1.86
CA LEU A 86 7.35 7.00 -1.89
C LEU A 86 7.82 7.90 -3.05
N PHE A 87 6.90 8.47 -3.84
CA PHE A 87 7.25 9.40 -4.92
C PHE A 87 7.86 10.71 -4.41
N ASP A 88 7.58 11.09 -3.16
CA ASP A 88 8.12 12.26 -2.48
C ASP A 88 9.48 12.02 -1.81
N VAL A 89 9.95 10.77 -1.77
CA VAL A 89 11.14 10.35 -1.01
C VAL A 89 12.20 9.72 -1.92
N LEU A 90 11.77 9.00 -2.96
CA LEU A 90 12.64 8.25 -3.87
C LEU A 90 12.28 8.59 -5.32
N GLU A 91 12.90 9.66 -5.85
CA GLU A 91 12.62 10.20 -7.19
C GLU A 91 12.82 9.20 -8.35
N GLU A 92 13.49 8.07 -8.12
CA GLU A 92 13.86 7.09 -9.15
C GLU A 92 13.23 5.68 -8.99
N GLN A 93 12.36 5.44 -7.99
CA GLN A 93 11.78 4.09 -7.80
C GLN A 93 10.54 3.84 -8.69
N THR A 94 10.61 2.77 -9.49
CA THR A 94 9.45 2.24 -10.24
C THR A 94 8.55 1.41 -9.31
N ASN A 95 7.30 1.85 -9.11
CA ASN A 95 6.32 1.12 -8.30
C ASN A 95 5.59 0.05 -9.12
N ILE A 96 5.75 -1.23 -8.77
CA ILE A 96 5.01 -2.32 -9.43
C ILE A 96 3.70 -2.58 -8.68
N VAL A 97 2.57 -2.33 -9.34
CA VAL A 97 1.25 -2.64 -8.79
C VAL A 97 0.70 -3.93 -9.41
N GLY A 98 0.63 -5.00 -8.63
CA GLY A 98 -0.03 -6.25 -9.02
C GLY A 98 -1.52 -6.23 -8.69
N VAL A 99 -2.39 -6.33 -9.69
CA VAL A 99 -3.84 -6.43 -9.51
C VAL A 99 -4.29 -7.86 -9.85
N LYS A 100 -5.08 -8.48 -8.98
CA LYS A 100 -5.68 -9.81 -9.22
C LYS A 100 -7.18 -9.66 -9.35
N ILE A 101 -7.73 -9.96 -10.53
CA ILE A 101 -9.18 -9.94 -10.82
C ILE A 101 -9.58 -11.37 -11.19
N ASN A 102 -10.58 -11.95 -10.51
CA ASN A 102 -11.12 -13.28 -10.81
C ASN A 102 -10.06 -14.38 -10.96
N ASN A 103 -9.12 -14.44 -10.01
CA ASN A 103 -7.99 -15.38 -10.03
C ASN A 103 -6.92 -15.17 -11.11
N THR A 104 -7.05 -14.18 -11.99
CA THR A 104 -6.01 -13.80 -12.97
C THR A 104 -5.17 -12.64 -12.46
N LYS A 105 -3.84 -12.79 -12.48
CA LYS A 105 -2.87 -11.75 -12.09
C LYS A 105 -2.52 -10.89 -13.30
N LYS A 106 -2.66 -9.56 -13.18
CA LYS A 106 -2.14 -8.57 -14.14
C LYS A 106 -1.20 -7.62 -13.40
N ASN A 107 -0.03 -7.35 -13.97
CA ASN A 107 0.90 -6.34 -13.47
C ASN A 107 0.62 -5.03 -14.21
N LEU A 108 0.47 -3.94 -13.47
CA LEU A 108 0.39 -2.59 -14.00
C LEU A 108 1.69 -1.87 -13.60
N ASN A 109 2.48 -1.45 -14.59
CA ASN A 109 3.58 -0.52 -14.39
C ASN A 109 2.99 0.89 -14.41
N ILE A 110 3.25 1.69 -13.38
CA ILE A 110 2.72 3.05 -13.23
C ILE A 110 3.90 3.97 -12.91
#